data_AF-A0A933WIB1-F1
#
_entry.id   AF-A0A933WIB1-F1
#
_cell.length_a   1.000
_cell.length_b   1.000
_cell.length_c   1.000
_cell.angle_alpha   90.00
_cell.angle_beta   90.00
_cell.angle_gamma   90.00
#
_symmetry.space_group_name_H-M   'P 1'
#
loop_
_entity.id
_entity.type
_entity.pdbx_description
1 polymer ?
#
loop_
_entity_poly.entity_id
_entity_poly.type
_entity_poly.pdbx_seq_one_letter_code
_entity_poly.pdbx_strand_id
1 'polypeptide(L)'
;MPDVKSNEREFMSQVISWLNEFLKSGTYPFEVASSESSLKIAVNPPSPPFSKGGMGGFAEKKTKFPDVQIWLNRKAHQGFCGWELKTPATPVDD
;
A
#
# COMPACT_ATOMS: atom_id res chain seq x y z
N MET A 1 -16.30 -2.11 29.88
CA MET A 1 -16.20 -2.67 28.51
C MET A 1 -14.75 -3.06 28.29
N PRO A 2 -14.43 -4.20 27.64
CA PRO A 2 -13.05 -4.57 27.38
C PRO A 2 -12.41 -3.57 26.42
N ASP A 3 -11.22 -3.09 26.78
CA ASP A 3 -10.43 -2.12 26.03
C ASP A 3 -9.77 -2.85 24.85
N VAL A 4 -10.51 -3.00 23.74
CA VAL A 4 -10.01 -3.67 22.53
C VAL A 4 -8.99 -2.73 21.87
N LYS A 5 -7.73 -2.93 22.21
CA LYS A 5 -6.61 -2.16 21.65
C LYS A 5 -6.26 -2.70 20.26
N SER A 6 -7.09 -2.42 19.27
CA SER A 6 -6.79 -2.78 17.88
C SER A 6 -5.62 -1.95 17.37
N ASN A 7 -4.52 -2.62 17.03
CA ASN A 7 -3.35 -1.99 16.40
C ASN A 7 -3.59 -1.79 14.89
N GLU A 8 -2.81 -0.92 14.25
CA GLU A 8 -2.94 -0.60 12.81
C GLU A 8 -2.94 -1.84 11.91
N ARG A 9 -2.20 -2.90 12.30
CA ARG A 9 -2.12 -4.16 11.54
C ARG A 9 -3.42 -4.96 11.59
N GLU A 10 -4.08 -5.02 12.74
CA GLU A 10 -5.39 -5.66 12.88
C GLU A 10 -6.45 -4.91 12.08
N PHE A 11 -6.44 -3.58 12.16
CA PHE A 11 -7.34 -2.74 11.37
C PHE A 11 -7.13 -2.95 9.87
N MET A 12 -5.88 -2.92 9.40
CA MET A 12 -5.53 -3.23 8.02
C MET A 12 -6.04 -4.61 7.59
N SER A 13 -5.87 -5.64 8.42
CA SER A 13 -6.36 -7.00 8.11
C SER A 13 -7.88 -7.06 7.98
N GLN A 14 -8.61 -6.34 8.84
CA GLN A 14 -10.07 -6.27 8.77
C GLN A 14 -10.54 -5.56 7.49
N VAL A 15 -9.90 -4.44 7.13
CA VAL A 15 -10.19 -3.70 5.89
C VAL A 15 -9.97 -4.58 4.67
N ILE A 16 -8.84 -5.30 4.60
CA ILE A 16 -8.55 -6.23 3.49
C ILE A 16 -9.60 -7.35 3.42
N SER A 17 -10.00 -7.93 4.56
CA SER A 17 -11.02 -8.98 4.60
C SER A 17 -12.35 -8.48 4.05
N TRP A 18 -12.81 -7.32 4.54
CA TRP A 18 -14.06 -6.70 4.11
C TRP A 18 -14.04 -6.35 2.61
N LEU A 19 -12.97 -5.72 2.12
CA LEU A 19 -12.84 -5.42 0.69
C LEU A 19 -12.91 -6.69 -0.16
N ASN A 20 -12.20 -7.75 0.24
CA ASN A 20 -12.21 -8.99 -0.54
C ASN A 20 -13.56 -9.72 -0.48
N GLU A 21 -14.31 -9.62 0.61
CA GLU A 21 -15.69 -10.10 0.66
C GLU A 21 -16.58 -9.34 -0.33
N PHE A 22 -16.44 -8.02 -0.37
CA PHE A 22 -17.19 -7.17 -1.30
C PHE A 22 -16.82 -7.45 -2.77
N LEU A 23 -15.53 -7.62 -3.07
CA LEU A 23 -15.05 -7.90 -4.43
C LEU A 23 -15.48 -9.28 -4.96
N LYS A 24 -15.71 -10.26 -4.08
CA LYS A 24 -16.24 -11.58 -4.48
C LYS A 24 -17.61 -11.51 -5.14
N SER A 25 -18.38 -10.44 -4.93
CA SER A 25 -19.66 -10.24 -5.61
C SER A 25 -19.51 -10.11 -7.14
N GLY A 26 -18.30 -9.82 -7.65
CA GLY A 26 -18.00 -9.73 -9.08
C GLY A 26 -18.60 -8.51 -9.79
N THR A 27 -19.15 -7.56 -9.04
CA THR A 27 -19.79 -6.35 -9.58
C THR A 27 -18.80 -5.25 -9.97
N TYR A 28 -17.54 -5.38 -9.54
CA TYR A 28 -16.47 -4.41 -9.77
C TYR A 28 -15.34 -5.01 -10.60
N PRO A 29 -14.59 -4.19 -11.37
CA PRO A 29 -13.49 -4.65 -12.21
C PRO A 29 -12.19 -4.96 -11.41
N PHE A 30 -12.28 -5.12 -10.08
CA PHE A 30 -11.13 -5.34 -9.21
C PHE A 30 -11.07 -6.81 -8.79
N GLU A 31 -9.88 -7.41 -8.88
CA GLU A 31 -9.66 -8.83 -8.54
C GLU A 31 -9.57 -9.05 -7.04
N VAL A 32 -8.76 -8.24 -6.34
CA VAL A 32 -8.39 -8.48 -4.94
C VAL A 32 -7.81 -7.22 -4.29
N ALA A 33 -7.88 -7.16 -2.96
CA ALA A 33 -7.12 -6.24 -2.12
C ALA A 33 -6.06 -7.01 -1.29
N SER A 34 -4.84 -6.48 -1.17
CA SER A 34 -3.76 -7.11 -0.39
C SER A 34 -2.85 -6.10 0.29
N SER A 35 -2.09 -6.53 1.30
CA SER A 35 -1.04 -5.71 1.95
C SER A 35 0.34 -5.89 1.30
N GLU A 36 0.41 -6.44 0.08
CA GLU A 36 1.69 -6.85 -0.51
C GLU A 36 2.44 -5.69 -1.17
N SER A 37 3.69 -5.54 -0.75
CA SER A 37 4.66 -4.53 -1.18
C SER A 37 5.53 -5.00 -2.37
N SER A 38 4.95 -5.66 -3.37
CA SER A 38 5.75 -6.35 -4.40
C SER A 38 6.01 -5.53 -5.67
N LEU A 39 5.37 -4.38 -5.87
CA LEU A 39 5.62 -3.51 -7.03
C LEU A 39 6.77 -2.54 -6.75
N LYS A 40 8.01 -2.98 -6.93
CA LYS A 40 9.10 -2.04 -7.19
C LYS A 40 8.81 -1.36 -8.54
N ILE A 41 8.20 -0.19 -8.53
CA ILE A 41 8.28 0.71 -9.68
C ILE A 41 9.77 1.00 -9.82
N ALA A 42 10.42 0.43 -10.85
CA ALA A 42 11.83 0.66 -11.11
C ALA A 42 12.08 2.17 -11.05
N VAL A 43 12.83 2.57 -10.03
CA VAL A 43 13.23 3.96 -9.80
C VAL A 43 13.83 4.45 -11.10
N ASN A 44 13.37 5.62 -11.55
CA ASN A 44 13.84 6.32 -12.75
C ASN A 44 15.35 6.13 -12.96
N PRO A 45 15.83 6.00 -14.21
CA PRO A 45 17.26 5.89 -14.49
C PRO A 45 18.01 6.97 -13.71
N PRO A 46 19.21 6.65 -13.17
CA PRO A 46 19.94 7.57 -12.31
C PRO A 46 20.02 8.94 -12.98
N SER A 47 19.60 9.99 -12.26
CA SER A 47 19.70 11.35 -12.77
C SER A 47 21.15 11.57 -13.23
N PRO A 48 21.38 12.02 -14.48
CA PRO A 48 22.72 12.25 -14.95
C PRO A 48 23.42 13.24 -14.01
N PRO A 49 24.73 13.07 -13.75
CA PRO A 49 25.45 13.96 -12.86
C PRO A 49 25.36 15.40 -13.39
N PHE A 50 24.68 16.28 -12.66
CA PHE A 50 24.55 17.70 -13.03
C PHE A 50 25.86 18.50 -12.84
N SER A 51 26.98 17.85 -12.50
CA SER A 51 28.30 18.48 -12.40
C SER A 51 29.42 17.51 -12.76
N LYS A 52 30.33 17.97 -13.63
CA LYS A 52 31.51 17.25 -14.14
C LYS A 52 32.39 16.78 -12.97
N GLY A 53 32.24 15.52 -12.55
CA GLY A 53 33.02 14.88 -11.47
C GLY A 53 32.24 14.37 -10.26
N GLY A 54 30.91 14.49 -10.22
CA GLY A 54 30.11 13.96 -9.10
C GLY A 54 29.88 12.45 -9.22
N MET A 55 30.34 11.66 -8.24
CA MET A 55 29.85 10.28 -8.07
C MET A 55 28.37 10.34 -7.71
N GLY A 56 27.49 10.01 -8.65
CA GLY A 56 26.06 9.89 -8.40
C GLY A 56 25.82 8.85 -7.31
N GLY A 57 25.38 9.30 -6.13
CA GLY A 57 25.05 8.41 -5.03
C GLY A 57 23.74 7.67 -5.33
N PHE A 58 23.76 6.35 -5.21
CA PHE A 58 22.53 5.56 -5.08
C PHE A 58 21.93 5.88 -3.71
N ALA A 59 21.12 6.95 -3.63
CA ALA A 59 20.19 7.04 -2.52
C ALA A 59 19.24 5.85 -2.68
N GLU A 60 19.37 4.83 -1.81
CA GLU A 60 18.33 3.82 -1.61
C GLU A 60 17.08 4.56 -1.12
N LYS A 61 16.31 5.11 -2.07
CA LYS A 61 14.96 5.57 -1.81
C LYS A 61 14.18 4.30 -1.47
N LYS A 62 14.04 4.02 -0.17
CA LYS A 62 13.15 2.97 0.32
C LYS A 62 11.79 3.22 -0.31
N THR A 63 11.39 2.35 -1.24
CA THR A 63 10.04 2.37 -1.80
C THR A 63 9.07 2.21 -0.63
N LYS A 64 8.26 3.24 -0.39
CA LYS A 64 7.15 3.14 0.56
C LYS A 64 5.99 2.48 -0.18
N PHE A 65 5.48 1.40 0.39
CA PHE A 65 4.34 0.67 -0.14
C PHE A 65 3.10 1.04 0.66
N PRO A 66 1.93 1.09 0.02
CA PRO A 66 0.67 1.33 0.73
C PRO A 66 0.36 0.17 1.68
N ASP A 67 -0.37 0.45 2.75
CA ASP A 67 -0.89 -0.56 3.68
C ASP A 67 -1.87 -1.53 3.00
N VAL A 68 -2.67 -1.02 2.05
CA VAL A 68 -3.60 -1.81 1.24
C VAL A 68 -3.46 -1.43 -0.24
N GLN A 69 -3.21 -2.41 -1.10
CA GLN A 69 -3.20 -2.28 -2.56
C GLN A 69 -4.46 -2.94 -3.14
N ILE A 70 -5.23 -2.18 -3.92
CA ILE A 70 -6.34 -2.69 -4.73
C ILE A 70 -5.82 -3.04 -6.12
N TRP A 71 -6.19 -4.21 -6.64
CA TRP A 71 -5.68 -4.76 -7.90
C TRP A 71 -6.79 -4.87 -8.95
N LEU A 72 -6.48 -4.43 -10.18
CA LEU A 72 -7.27 -4.79 -11.36
C LEU A 72 -6.97 -6.24 -11.77
N ASN A 73 -5.67 -6.57 -11.81
CA ASN A 73 -5.20 -7.92 -12.09
C ASN A 73 -3.86 -8.14 -11.36
N ARG A 74 -3.88 -8.98 -10.34
CA ARG A 74 -2.72 -9.27 -9.50
C ARG A 74 -1.68 -10.10 -10.24
N LYS A 75 -2.10 -11.07 -11.07
CA LYS A 75 -1.19 -11.92 -11.86
C LYS A 75 -0.42 -11.12 -12.91
N ALA A 76 -1.06 -10.11 -13.48
CA ALA A 76 -0.47 -9.20 -14.46
C ALA A 76 0.24 -8.00 -13.82
N HIS A 77 0.36 -7.94 -12.48
CA HIS A 77 0.97 -6.83 -11.75
C HIS A 77 0.30 -5.47 -12.01
N GLN A 78 -1.00 -5.45 -12.28
CA GLN A 78 -1.79 -4.25 -12.53
C GLN A 78 -2.50 -3.78 -11.25
N GLY A 79 -1.84 -2.87 -10.53
CA GLY A 79 -2.45 -2.15 -9.40
C GLY A 79 -3.42 -1.06 -9.88
N PHE A 80 -4.47 -0.81 -9.10
CA PHE A 80 -5.39 0.32 -9.29
C PHE A 80 -5.00 1.49 -8.38
N CYS A 81 -5.14 1.30 -7.06
CA CYS A 81 -4.84 2.32 -6.07
C CYS A 81 -4.29 1.72 -4.77
N GLY A 82 -3.36 2.44 -4.14
CA GLY A 82 -2.83 2.11 -2.82
C GLY A 82 -3.44 3.02 -1.75
N TRP A 83 -3.81 2.46 -0.61
CA TRP A 83 -4.33 3.16 0.55
C TRP A 83 -3.31 3.08 1.68
N GLU A 84 -3.02 4.24 2.28
CA GLU A 84 -2.32 4.36 3.54
C GLU A 84 -3.36 4.47 4.65
N LEU A 85 -3.30 3.58 5.62
CA LEU A 85 -4.19 3.55 6.76
C LEU A 85 -3.55 4.26 7.95
N LYS A 86 -4.38 4.96 8.72
CA LYS A 86 -4.02 5.56 9.99
C LYS A 86 -5.15 5.29 10.97
N THR A 87 -4.82 4.86 12.17
CA THR A 87 -5.80 4.87 13.25
C THR A 87 -6.07 6.31 13.69
N PRO A 88 -7.28 6.63 14.15
CA PRO A 88 -7.55 7.94 14.75
C PRO A 88 -6.56 8.21 15.88
N ALA A 89 -5.94 9.40 15.88
CA ALA A 89 -5.03 9.82 16.95
C ALA A 89 -5.79 10.14 18.25
N THR A 90 -7.08 10.45 18.12
CA THR A 90 -7.99 10.74 19.23
C THR A 90 -8.81 9.49 19.50
N PRO A 91 -8.90 9.01 20.76
CA PRO A 91 -9.94 8.06 21.13
C PRO A 91 -11.29 8.63 20.70
N VAL A 92 -12.13 7.80 20.07
CA VAL A 92 -13.53 8.13 19.87
C VAL A 92 -14.20 7.91 21.23
N ASP A 93 -14.03 8.88 22.13
CA ASP A 93 -14.86 8.98 23.31
C ASP A 93 -16.23 9.53 22.85
N ASP A 94 -17.30 8.77 23.06
CA ASP A 94 -18.69 9.25 23.02
C ASP A 94 -18.97 10.23 24.18
#